data_AF-A0A954UK92-F1
#
_entry.id   AF-A0A954UK92-F1
#
_cell.length_a   1.000
_cell.length_b   1.000
_cell.length_c   1.000
_cell.angle_alpha   90.00
_cell.angle_beta   90.00
_cell.angle_gamma   90.00
#
_symmetry.space_group_name_H-M   'P 1'
#
loop_
_entity.id
_entity.type
_entity.pdbx_description
1 polymer ?
#
loop_
_entity_poly.entity_id
_entity_poly.type
_entity_poly.pdbx_seq_one_letter_code
_entity_poly.pdbx_strand_id
1 'polypeptide(L)'
;MAKFRRGAVCFAATVVAVVAGLVLANKVSATTLILKNGMLLEGKLGSLDSVAVNPLVVRPTEASQVKLIVLLDDELRRMMVSRYQVEPDSLQESDPSSADRILIKQNVARGNKVLESLAGIRATGPFDEFGRRTIS
;
A
#
# COMPACT_ATOMS: atom_id res chain seq x y z
N MET A 1 -21.79 -22.23 -43.79
CA MET A 1 -20.55 -21.52 -43.37
C MET A 1 -20.76 -20.28 -42.48
N ALA A 2 -21.98 -19.90 -42.07
CA ALA A 2 -22.21 -18.65 -41.30
C ALA A 2 -22.08 -18.77 -39.76
N LYS A 3 -22.16 -20.00 -39.19
CA LYS A 3 -22.13 -20.22 -37.73
C LYS A 3 -20.72 -20.08 -37.12
N PHE A 4 -19.67 -20.38 -37.90
CA PHE A 4 -18.28 -20.33 -37.43
C PHE A 4 -17.76 -18.89 -37.27
N ARG A 5 -18.21 -17.96 -38.12
CA ARG A 5 -17.86 -16.53 -38.03
C ARG A 5 -18.46 -15.85 -36.80
N ARG A 6 -19.66 -16.28 -36.34
CA ARG A 6 -20.32 -15.69 -35.16
C ARG A 6 -19.63 -16.10 -33.85
N GLY A 7 -19.16 -17.35 -33.76
CA GLY A 7 -18.38 -17.82 -32.60
C GLY A 7 -17.06 -17.08 -32.44
N ALA A 8 -16.33 -16.87 -33.55
CA ALA A 8 -15.06 -16.13 -33.54
C ALA A 8 -15.22 -14.66 -33.13
N VAL A 9 -16.31 -14.00 -33.55
CA VAL A 9 -16.60 -12.61 -33.17
C VAL A 9 -16.99 -12.48 -31.69
N CYS A 10 -17.81 -13.42 -31.16
CA CYS A 10 -18.11 -13.44 -29.72
C CYS A 10 -16.86 -13.70 -28.87
N PHE A 11 -15.99 -14.61 -29.29
CA PHE A 11 -14.76 -14.92 -28.56
C PHE A 11 -13.79 -13.73 -28.57
N ALA A 12 -13.65 -13.05 -29.71
CA ALA A 12 -12.85 -11.84 -29.81
C ALA A 12 -13.42 -10.71 -28.92
N ALA A 13 -14.75 -10.53 -28.89
CA ALA A 13 -15.39 -9.53 -28.03
C ALA A 13 -15.18 -9.81 -26.53
N THR A 14 -15.25 -11.08 -26.11
CA THR A 14 -14.96 -11.46 -24.72
C THR A 14 -13.50 -11.23 -24.35
N VAL A 15 -12.56 -11.53 -25.26
CA VAL A 15 -11.13 -11.28 -25.02
C VAL A 15 -10.86 -9.78 -24.90
N VAL A 16 -11.44 -8.97 -25.78
CA VAL A 16 -11.31 -7.50 -25.71
C VAL A 16 -11.89 -6.94 -24.41
N ALA A 17 -13.05 -7.43 -23.97
CA ALA A 17 -13.66 -7.01 -22.71
C ALA A 17 -12.81 -7.38 -21.48
N VAL A 18 -12.22 -8.57 -21.46
CA VAL A 18 -11.33 -9.02 -20.37
C VAL A 18 -10.05 -8.19 -20.34
N VAL A 19 -9.44 -7.94 -21.50
CA VAL A 19 -8.21 -7.13 -21.60
C VAL A 19 -8.50 -5.66 -21.19
N ALA A 20 -9.62 -5.09 -21.61
CA ALA A 20 -10.01 -3.74 -21.22
C ALA A 20 -10.26 -3.62 -19.71
N GLY A 21 -10.88 -4.63 -19.09
CA GLY A 21 -11.06 -4.70 -17.64
C GLY A 21 -9.75 -4.77 -16.88
N LEU A 22 -8.77 -5.55 -17.38
CA LEU A 22 -7.45 -5.67 -16.76
C LEU A 22 -6.64 -4.37 -16.81
N VAL A 23 -6.76 -3.61 -17.90
CA VAL A 23 -6.03 -2.34 -18.08
C VAL A 23 -6.56 -1.23 -17.17
N LEU A 24 -7.86 -1.23 -16.88
CA LEU A 24 -8.49 -0.22 -16.02
C LEU A 24 -8.24 -0.45 -14.52
N ALA A 25 -7.92 -1.68 -14.10
CA ALA A 25 -7.67 -2.01 -12.69
C ALA A 25 -6.33 -1.46 -12.14
N ASN A 26 -5.39 -1.05 -13.00
CA ASN A 26 -4.03 -0.69 -12.61
C ASN A 26 -3.80 0.80 -12.28
N LYS A 27 -4.83 1.56 -11.86
CA LYS A 27 -4.68 3.00 -11.54
C LYS A 27 -4.94 3.37 -10.07
N VAL A 28 -4.54 2.50 -9.15
CA VAL A 28 -4.38 2.86 -7.74
C VAL A 28 -2.88 3.10 -7.49
N SER A 29 -2.46 4.35 -7.67
CA SER A 29 -1.26 4.88 -7.01
C SER A 29 -1.74 5.59 -5.76
N ALA A 30 -1.40 5.04 -4.60
CA ALA A 30 -1.63 5.68 -3.31
C ALA A 30 -0.27 6.20 -2.81
N THR A 31 -0.20 7.50 -2.55
CA THR A 31 0.95 8.13 -1.88
C THR A 31 0.72 8.08 -0.37
N THR A 32 1.74 7.69 0.37
CA THR A 32 1.77 7.68 1.82
C THR A 32 2.41 8.97 2.34
N LEU A 33 1.66 9.70 3.17
CA LEU A 33 2.06 10.92 3.84
C LEU A 33 2.21 10.66 5.34
N ILE A 34 3.35 11.05 5.91
CA ILE A 34 3.62 10.91 7.34
C ILE A 34 3.56 12.27 8.01
N LEU A 35 2.74 12.37 9.06
CA LEU A 35 2.64 13.56 9.88
C LEU A 35 3.57 13.45 11.09
N LYS A 36 3.97 14.59 11.64
CA LYS A 36 4.86 14.70 12.81
C LYS A 36 4.34 14.00 14.07
N ASN A 37 3.05 13.73 14.15
CA ASN A 37 2.44 12.97 15.25
C ASN A 37 2.48 11.44 15.02
N GLY A 38 3.14 10.98 13.95
CA GLY A 38 3.21 9.56 13.57
C GLY A 38 1.98 9.05 12.83
N MET A 39 1.01 9.92 12.49
CA MET A 39 -0.15 9.51 11.70
C MET A 39 0.25 9.34 10.23
N LEU A 40 -0.17 8.22 9.65
CA LEU A 40 0.07 7.86 8.26
C LEU A 40 -1.23 8.02 7.47
N LEU A 41 -1.18 8.80 6.39
CA LEU A 41 -2.30 9.09 5.50
C LEU A 41 -1.98 8.53 4.11
N GLU A 42 -2.90 7.78 3.52
CA GLU A 42 -2.72 7.18 2.19
C GLU A 42 -3.71 7.78 1.20
N GLY A 43 -3.24 8.16 0.03
CA GLY A 43 -4.10 8.67 -1.05
C GLY A 43 -3.33 9.43 -2.12
N LYS A 44 -4.06 10.02 -3.05
CA LYS A 44 -3.48 10.81 -4.15
C LYS A 44 -3.13 12.21 -3.67
N LEU A 45 -1.89 12.61 -3.89
CA LEU A 45 -1.39 13.91 -3.44
C LEU A 45 -1.81 15.00 -4.43
N GLY A 46 -2.68 15.90 -3.98
CA GLY A 46 -3.02 17.14 -4.66
C GLY A 46 -2.26 18.31 -4.03
N SER A 47 -1.59 19.12 -4.84
CA SER A 47 -1.01 20.37 -4.36
C SER A 47 -1.93 21.53 -4.76
N LEU A 48 -2.57 22.17 -3.79
CA LEU A 48 -3.35 23.40 -4.02
C LEU A 48 -2.48 24.62 -3.71
N ASP A 49 -2.47 25.59 -4.63
CA ASP A 49 -1.57 26.75 -4.54
C ASP A 49 -2.00 27.81 -3.51
N SER A 50 -3.29 27.92 -3.15
CA SER A 50 -3.79 28.74 -2.02
C SER A 50 -5.32 28.68 -1.98
N VAL A 51 -5.91 28.89 -0.79
CA VAL A 51 -7.38 28.94 -0.59
C VAL A 51 -8.00 30.24 -1.13
N ALA A 52 -7.19 31.26 -1.45
CA ALA A 52 -7.65 32.59 -1.88
C ALA A 52 -7.01 33.06 -3.20
N VAL A 53 -7.11 32.25 -4.26
CA VAL A 53 -6.71 32.70 -5.61
C VAL A 53 -7.95 33.25 -6.33
N ASN A 54 -7.97 34.57 -6.54
CA ASN A 54 -8.94 35.19 -7.45
C ASN A 54 -8.58 34.76 -8.89
N PRO A 55 -9.44 34.00 -9.60
CA PRO A 55 -9.13 33.45 -10.92
C PRO A 55 -9.01 34.50 -12.02
N LEU A 56 -9.37 35.76 -11.74
CA LEU A 56 -9.32 36.87 -12.70
C LEU A 56 -8.02 37.67 -12.63
N VAL A 57 -7.13 37.38 -11.68
CA VAL A 57 -5.86 38.09 -11.52
C VAL A 57 -4.71 37.19 -11.95
N VAL A 58 -4.24 37.38 -13.18
CA VAL A 58 -2.99 36.80 -13.66
C VAL A 58 -1.86 37.43 -12.86
N ARG A 59 -1.35 36.72 -11.84
CA ARG A 59 -0.13 37.13 -11.14
C ARG A 59 1.09 36.66 -11.95
N PRO A 60 2.15 37.47 -12.06
CA PRO A 60 3.37 37.05 -12.72
C PRO A 60 3.98 35.86 -11.98
N THR A 61 4.49 34.90 -12.75
CA THR A 61 4.96 33.55 -12.40
C THR A 61 6.06 33.46 -11.32
N GLU A 62 6.43 34.55 -10.64
CA GLU A 62 7.61 34.60 -9.75
C GLU A 62 7.35 35.17 -8.35
N ALA A 63 6.21 34.83 -7.75
CA ALA A 63 6.06 34.95 -6.31
C ALA A 63 5.90 33.55 -5.73
N SER A 64 6.97 33.05 -5.12
CA SER A 64 7.03 31.84 -4.29
C SER A 64 5.93 31.88 -3.22
N GLN A 65 4.72 31.47 -3.60
CA GLN A 65 3.66 31.19 -2.65
C GLN A 65 4.03 29.86 -2.03
N VAL A 66 4.53 29.93 -0.79
CA VAL A 66 4.80 28.76 0.04
C VAL A 66 3.53 27.92 0.03
N LYS A 67 3.62 26.74 -0.61
CA LYS A 67 2.56 25.73 -0.63
C LYS A 67 2.35 25.24 0.81
N LEU A 68 1.47 25.93 1.52
CA LEU A 68 1.22 25.76 2.96
C LEU A 68 0.27 24.59 3.24
N ILE A 69 -0.47 24.12 2.22
CA ILE A 69 -1.51 23.11 2.36
C ILE A 69 -1.22 21.96 1.39
N VAL A 70 -1.26 20.74 1.91
CA VAL A 70 -1.17 19.49 1.16
C VAL A 70 -2.57 18.87 1.14
N LEU A 71 -3.09 18.60 -0.05
CA LEU A 71 -4.35 17.89 -0.24
C LEU A 71 -4.04 16.41 -0.43
N LEU A 72 -4.76 15.55 0.28
CA LEU A 72 -4.72 14.11 0.07
C LEU A 72 -6.15 13.63 -0.23
N ASP A 73 -6.30 12.91 -1.33
CA ASP A 73 -7.57 12.33 -1.78
C ASP A 73 -7.51 10.81 -1.69
N ASP A 74 -8.28 10.24 -0.75
CA ASP A 74 -8.37 8.80 -0.46
C ASP A 74 -9.55 8.15 -1.21
N GLU A 75 -9.98 8.77 -2.34
CA GLU A 75 -11.13 8.40 -3.19
C GLU A 75 -12.51 8.41 -2.50
N LEU A 76 -12.54 8.49 -1.17
CA LEU A 76 -13.73 8.63 -0.33
C LEU A 76 -13.82 10.03 0.29
N ARG A 77 -12.66 10.63 0.62
CA ARG A 77 -12.57 11.90 1.34
C ARG A 77 -11.34 12.68 0.92
N ARG A 78 -11.50 14.01 0.92
CA ARG A 78 -10.40 14.97 0.72
C ARG A 78 -9.93 15.51 2.05
N MET A 79 -8.66 15.30 2.37
CA MET A 79 -8.03 15.78 3.59
C MET A 79 -7.06 16.91 3.26
N MET A 80 -7.18 18.03 3.97
CA MET A 80 -6.27 19.17 3.83
C MET A 80 -5.39 19.23 5.07
N VAL A 81 -4.08 19.09 4.89
CA VAL A 81 -3.11 19.12 6.00
C VAL A 81 -2.12 20.25 5.80
N SER A 82 -1.75 20.92 6.89
CA SER A 82 -0.72 21.96 6.83
C SER A 82 0.65 21.34 6.57
N ARG A 83 1.44 21.93 5.67
CA ARG A 83 2.83 21.49 5.39
C ARG A 83 3.72 21.53 6.64
N TYR A 84 3.40 22.36 7.63
CA TYR A 84 4.13 22.39 8.91
C TYR A 84 3.94 21.13 9.77
N GLN A 85 2.86 20.37 9.52
CA GLN A 85 2.54 19.13 10.23
C GLN A 85 3.08 17.89 9.50
N VAL A 86 3.51 18.06 8.25
CA VAL A 86 4.07 16.99 7.42
C VAL A 86 5.56 16.83 7.75
N GLU A 87 6.02 15.58 7.81
CA GLU A 87 7.43 15.28 7.97
C GLU A 87 8.19 15.65 6.67
N PRO A 88 9.31 16.40 6.73
CA PRO A 88 9.92 17.01 5.55
C PRO A 88 10.30 16.02 4.43
N ASP A 89 10.59 14.77 4.76
CA ASP A 89 10.97 13.72 3.80
C ASP A 89 9.79 12.87 3.29
N SER A 90 8.57 13.07 3.82
CA SER A 90 7.40 12.23 3.53
C SER A 90 6.55 12.67 2.32
N LEU A 91 6.98 13.72 1.59
CA LEU A 91 6.26 14.24 0.41
C LEU A 91 6.60 13.52 -0.90
N GLN A 92 7.30 12.40 -0.84
CA GLN A 92 7.64 11.60 -2.02
C GLN A 92 6.50 10.62 -2.32
N GLU A 93 6.16 10.48 -3.59
CA GLU A 93 5.26 9.42 -4.05
C GLU A 93 5.90 8.10 -3.63
N SER A 94 5.22 7.39 -2.73
CA SER A 94 5.78 6.21 -2.09
C SER A 94 6.00 5.17 -3.17
N ASP A 95 7.25 4.74 -3.35
CA ASP A 95 7.50 3.49 -4.05
C ASP A 95 6.65 2.41 -3.37
N PRO A 96 6.00 1.50 -4.13
CA PRO A 96 5.16 0.47 -3.56
C PRO A 96 5.99 -0.23 -2.49
N SER A 97 5.58 -0.09 -1.22
CA SER A 97 6.41 -0.52 -0.11
C SER A 97 6.75 -1.98 -0.33
N SER A 98 8.01 -2.26 -0.67
CA SER A 98 8.50 -3.62 -0.67
C SER A 98 8.49 -3.99 0.79
N ALA A 99 7.41 -4.62 1.25
CA ALA A 99 7.30 -5.12 2.60
C ALA A 99 8.54 -5.99 2.83
N ASP A 100 9.51 -5.47 3.57
CA ASP A 100 10.76 -6.15 3.81
C ASP A 100 10.42 -7.42 4.59
N ARG A 101 10.51 -8.54 3.89
CA ARG A 101 10.21 -9.84 4.48
C ARG A 101 11.39 -10.22 5.36
N ILE A 102 11.29 -9.91 6.65
CA ILE A 102 12.22 -10.41 7.65
C ILE A 102 11.94 -11.91 7.83
N LEU A 103 12.80 -12.76 7.26
CA LEU A 103 12.72 -14.20 7.41
C LEU A 103 13.21 -14.60 8.80
N ILE A 104 12.29 -15.03 9.67
CA ILE A 104 12.67 -15.56 10.98
C ILE A 104 13.22 -16.97 10.79
N LYS A 105 14.51 -17.16 11.08
CA LYS A 105 15.12 -18.50 11.10
C LYS A 105 14.49 -19.29 12.26
N GLN A 106 13.60 -20.23 11.94
CA GLN A 106 12.92 -21.09 12.91
C GLN A 106 12.90 -22.54 12.42
N ASN A 107 12.97 -23.48 13.35
CA ASN A 107 12.68 -24.87 13.06
C ASN A 107 11.16 -25.06 12.92
N VAL A 108 10.71 -25.28 11.68
CA VAL A 108 9.32 -25.60 11.35
C VAL A 108 9.14 -27.12 11.33
N ALA A 109 8.08 -27.62 11.98
CA ALA A 109 7.78 -29.04 11.99
C ALA A 109 7.52 -29.54 10.55
N ARG A 110 8.30 -30.53 10.10
CA ARG A 110 8.16 -31.11 8.75
C ARG A 110 7.24 -32.34 8.70
N GLY A 111 6.72 -32.79 9.83
CA GLY A 111 5.92 -34.01 9.93
C GLY A 111 4.55 -33.76 10.55
N ASN A 112 3.59 -34.62 10.20
CA ASN A 112 2.19 -34.55 10.69
C ASN A 112 1.99 -35.35 11.99
N LYS A 113 3.00 -35.44 12.84
CA LYS A 113 2.89 -36.17 14.12
C LYS A 113 2.12 -35.31 15.11
N VAL A 114 0.94 -35.76 15.49
CA VAL A 114 0.12 -35.14 16.54
C VAL A 114 0.57 -35.72 17.88
N LEU A 115 0.79 -34.85 18.87
CA LEU A 115 1.01 -35.26 20.26
C LEU A 115 -0.35 -35.57 20.88
N GLU A 116 -0.58 -36.81 21.27
CA GLU A 116 -1.85 -37.27 21.84
C GLU A 116 -1.98 -36.92 23.34
N SER A 117 -0.90 -37.03 24.12
CA SER A 117 -0.84 -36.48 25.48
C SER A 117 0.58 -36.10 25.88
N LEU A 118 0.68 -35.10 26.76
CA LEU A 118 1.92 -34.71 27.42
C LEU A 118 1.82 -35.13 28.89
N ALA A 119 2.83 -35.85 29.38
CA ALA A 119 3.00 -36.04 30.82
C ALA A 119 3.44 -34.72 31.48
N GLY A 120 3.48 -34.69 32.81
CA GLY A 120 4.02 -33.55 33.55
C GLY A 120 5.49 -33.29 33.21
N ILE A 121 5.89 -32.01 33.23
CA ILE A 121 7.25 -31.58 32.96
C ILE A 121 8.19 -32.15 34.03
N ARG A 122 9.17 -32.97 33.61
CA ARG A 122 10.20 -33.53 34.51
C ARG A 122 11.50 -32.73 34.47
N ALA A 123 11.87 -32.20 33.31
CA ALA A 123 13.09 -31.44 33.14
C ALA A 123 13.00 -30.48 31.94
N THR A 124 13.87 -29.47 31.95
CA THR A 124 14.00 -28.53 30.84
C THR A 124 15.43 -28.54 30.32
N GLY A 125 15.60 -28.78 29.02
CA GLY A 125 16.89 -28.79 28.35
C GLY A 125 17.53 -27.41 28.23
N PRO A 126 18.78 -27.35 27.71
CA PRO A 126 19.43 -26.10 27.32
C PRO A 126 18.71 -25.43 26.14
N PHE A 127 19.08 -24.18 25.84
CA PHE A 127 18.58 -23.48 24.66
C PHE A 127 19.15 -24.08 23.37
N ASP A 128 18.30 -24.22 22.35
CA ASP A 128 18.71 -24.59 21.00
C ASP A 128 19.20 -23.37 20.19
N GLU A 129 19.65 -23.61 18.95
CA GLU A 129 20.11 -22.56 18.03
C GLU A 129 19.02 -21.54 17.63
N PHE A 130 17.76 -21.80 17.97
CA PHE A 130 16.60 -20.94 17.69
C PHE A 130 16.03 -20.29 18.96
N GLY A 131 16.69 -20.46 20.11
CA GLY A 131 16.27 -19.90 21.40
C GLY A 131 15.11 -20.63 22.08
N ARG A 132 14.78 -21.86 21.68
CA ARG A 132 13.75 -22.71 22.32
C ARG A 132 14.40 -23.68 23.29
N ARG A 133 13.63 -24.16 24.28
CA ARG A 133 14.04 -25.22 25.21
C ARG A 133 13.20 -26.46 24.98
N THR A 134 13.84 -27.63 25.00
CA THR A 134 13.12 -28.90 25.00
C THR A 134 12.59 -29.20 26.40
N ILE A 135 11.34 -29.67 26.46
CA ILE A 135 10.68 -30.04 27.70
C ILE A 135 10.47 -31.55 27.66
N SER A 136 10.88 -32.23 28.73
CA SER A 136 10.80 -33.69 28.89
C SER A 136 10.16 -34.06 30.21
#